data_AF-A0A9D2M2T8-F1
#
_entry.id   AF-A0A9D2M2T8-F1
#
_cell.length_a   1.000
_cell.length_b   1.000
_cell.length_c   1.000
_cell.angle_alpha   90.00
_cell.angle_beta   90.00
_cell.angle_gamma   90.00
#
_symmetry.space_group_name_H-M   'P 1'
#
loop_
_entity.id
_entity.type
_entity.pdbx_description
1 polymer ?
#
loop_
_entity_poly.entity_id
_entity_poly.type
_entity_poly.pdbx_seq_one_letter_code
_entity_poly.pdbx_strand_id
1 'polypeptide(L)'
;MSCPDITLLPALARLLGTDCNTLLCFQEELSDSQIAVLMNEMQACLHEKGLQEGYEWMMQKLREYPSCEALAYYAALLLEGALMYETDQKQDTAFYRKEIERLCEFAAKSKKPDIKDQALASLISKKIETHDWEQAERLLEQMTPPPKSFGTNQKQLQAKLYMEKQEYA
;
A
#
# COMPACT_ATOMS: atom_id res chain seq x y z
N MET A 1 -28.47 -1.13 20.30
CA MET A 1 -27.30 -1.41 19.43
C MET A 1 -26.08 -1.35 20.32
N SER A 2 -25.52 -2.53 20.57
CA SER A 2 -24.59 -2.79 21.66
C SER A 2 -23.24 -2.12 21.39
N CYS A 3 -22.89 -1.12 22.21
CA CYS A 3 -21.50 -0.72 22.36
C CYS A 3 -20.71 -1.95 22.83
N PRO A 4 -19.51 -2.23 22.30
CA PRO A 4 -18.65 -3.20 22.95
C PRO A 4 -18.32 -2.64 24.33
N ASP A 5 -18.59 -3.45 25.35
CA ASP A 5 -18.46 -3.07 26.75
C ASP A 5 -16.96 -2.87 27.06
N ILE A 6 -16.53 -1.61 27.09
CA ILE A 6 -15.15 -1.16 27.38
C ILE A 6 -14.67 -1.67 28.75
N THR A 7 -15.59 -2.17 29.59
CA THR A 7 -15.32 -2.80 30.88
C THR A 7 -14.69 -4.21 30.78
N LEU A 8 -14.67 -4.85 29.60
CA LEU A 8 -14.04 -6.16 29.40
C LEU A 8 -12.52 -6.11 29.15
N LEU A 9 -12.00 -4.96 28.71
CA LEU A 9 -10.58 -4.78 28.43
C LEU A 9 -9.68 -4.94 29.67
N PRO A 10 -10.03 -4.39 30.86
CA PRO A 10 -9.25 -4.59 32.07
C PRO A 10 -9.28 -6.03 32.60
N ALA A 11 -10.36 -6.77 32.33
CA ALA A 11 -10.51 -8.16 32.79
C ALA A 11 -9.63 -9.12 31.97
N LEU A 12 -9.56 -8.92 30.65
CA LEU A 12 -8.66 -9.66 29.77
C LEU A 12 -7.17 -9.39 30.09
N ALA A 13 -6.81 -8.13 30.32
CA ALA A 13 -5.45 -7.74 30.71
C ALA A 13 -4.98 -8.39 32.03
N ARG A 14 -5.86 -8.46 33.03
CA ARG A 14 -5.57 -9.13 34.31
C ARG A 14 -5.45 -10.65 34.20
N LEU A 15 -6.24 -11.31 33.35
CA LEU A 15 -6.19 -12.75 33.15
C LEU A 15 -4.87 -13.20 32.48
N LEU A 16 -4.32 -12.35 31.60
CA LEU A 16 -3.07 -12.58 30.86
C LEU A 16 -1.83 -11.98 31.53
N GLY A 17 -1.96 -11.41 32.75
CA GLY A 17 -0.83 -10.93 33.54
C GLY A 17 -0.03 -9.78 32.90
N THR A 18 -0.67 -8.94 32.09
CA THR A 18 -0.01 -7.87 31.31
C THR A 18 -0.75 -6.55 31.45
N ASP A 19 -0.03 -5.42 31.35
CA ASP A 19 -0.61 -4.09 31.54
C ASP A 19 -1.42 -3.63 30.31
N CYS A 20 -2.38 -2.72 30.52
CA CYS A 20 -3.25 -2.23 29.45
C CYS A 20 -2.50 -1.38 28.39
N ASN A 21 -1.26 -0.96 28.67
CA ASN A 21 -0.42 -0.22 27.73
C ASN A 21 0.30 -1.15 26.73
N THR A 22 0.62 -2.39 27.14
CA THR A 22 1.24 -3.40 26.28
C THR A 22 0.25 -4.02 25.31
N LEU A 23 -1.03 -4.14 25.66
CA LEU A 23 -2.09 -4.59 24.75
C LEU A 23 -2.34 -3.62 23.58
N LEU A 24 -2.08 -2.32 23.76
CA LEU A 24 -2.18 -1.30 22.70
C LEU A 24 -0.84 -1.08 21.97
N CYS A 25 0.28 -1.48 22.57
CA CYS A 25 1.61 -1.44 21.95
C CYS A 25 1.98 -2.72 21.18
N PHE A 26 1.14 -3.76 21.20
CA PHE A 26 1.27 -4.94 20.35
C PHE A 26 0.75 -4.70 18.93
N GLN A 27 1.21 -3.62 18.29
CA GLN A 27 1.31 -3.65 16.83
C GLN A 27 2.70 -4.21 16.54
N GLU A 28 2.82 -5.53 16.67
CA GLU A 28 4.02 -6.22 16.22
C GLU A 28 4.16 -5.90 14.73
N GLU A 29 5.19 -5.11 14.38
CA GLU A 29 5.52 -4.86 12.99
C GLU A 29 5.71 -6.22 12.33
N LEU A 30 4.91 -6.51 11.30
CA LEU A 30 5.04 -7.75 10.57
C LEU A 30 6.47 -7.88 10.05
N SER A 31 7.08 -9.02 10.35
CA SER A 31 8.35 -9.40 9.73
C SER A 31 8.15 -9.64 8.24
N ASP A 32 9.23 -9.52 7.46
CA ASP A 32 9.19 -9.72 6.01
C ASP A 32 8.66 -11.11 5.63
N SER A 33 8.92 -12.14 6.44
CA SER A 33 8.41 -13.50 6.22
C SER A 33 6.89 -13.59 6.45
N GLN A 34 6.36 -12.92 7.47
CA GLN A 34 4.92 -12.87 7.71
C GLN A 34 4.20 -12.09 6.60
N ILE A 35 4.80 -10.99 6.13
CA ILE A 35 4.28 -10.25 4.97
C ILE A 35 4.26 -11.16 3.75
N ALA A 36 5.33 -11.89 3.47
CA ALA A 36 5.38 -12.82 2.33
C ALA A 36 4.30 -13.90 2.41
N VAL A 37 4.00 -14.43 3.60
CA VAL A 37 2.89 -15.38 3.79
C VAL A 37 1.56 -14.73 3.44
N LEU A 38 1.26 -13.53 3.96
CA LEU A 38 0.02 -12.82 3.64
C LEU A 38 -0.10 -12.50 2.14
N MET A 39 1.00 -12.16 1.47
CA MET A 39 1.01 -11.90 0.03
C MET A 39 0.73 -13.16 -0.79
N ASN A 40 1.26 -14.31 -0.38
CA ASN A 40 0.95 -15.59 -1.02
C ASN A 40 -0.52 -15.98 -0.83
N GLU A 41 -1.07 -15.78 0.38
CA GLU A 41 -2.48 -16.02 0.67
C GLU A 41 -3.40 -15.10 -0.13
N MET A 42 -3.05 -13.82 -0.25
CA MET A 42 -3.77 -12.87 -1.10
C MET A 42 -3.75 -13.30 -2.56
N GLN A 43 -2.58 -13.67 -3.09
CA GLN A 43 -2.43 -14.12 -4.47
C GLN A 43 -3.27 -15.38 -4.75
N ALA A 44 -3.27 -16.35 -3.84
CA ALA A 44 -4.14 -17.52 -3.94
C ALA A 44 -5.62 -17.12 -3.93
N CYS A 45 -6.03 -16.21 -3.05
CA CYS A 45 -7.40 -15.72 -2.99
C CYS A 45 -7.83 -15.03 -4.29
N LEU A 46 -6.97 -14.15 -4.84
CA LEU A 46 -7.20 -13.48 -6.13
C LEU A 46 -7.35 -14.48 -7.27
N HIS A 47 -6.54 -15.54 -7.27
CA HIS A 47 -6.59 -16.57 -8.30
C HIS A 47 -7.84 -17.46 -8.21
N GLU A 48 -8.22 -17.87 -7.00
CA GLU A 48 -9.30 -18.84 -6.78
C GLU A 48 -10.70 -18.18 -6.75
N LYS A 49 -10.79 -16.97 -6.20
CA LYS A 49 -12.06 -16.31 -5.88
C LYS A 49 -12.30 -15.02 -6.66
N GLY A 50 -11.24 -14.41 -7.19
CA GLY A 50 -11.32 -13.19 -7.99
C GLY A 50 -10.93 -11.93 -7.23
N LEU A 51 -10.97 -10.80 -7.95
CA LEU A 51 -10.49 -9.50 -7.50
C LEU A 51 -11.25 -8.98 -6.26
N GLN A 52 -12.57 -9.08 -6.25
CA GLN A 52 -13.39 -8.56 -5.16
C GLN A 52 -13.07 -9.26 -3.83
N GLU A 53 -13.09 -10.59 -3.81
CA GLU A 53 -12.83 -11.40 -2.63
C GLU A 53 -11.38 -11.25 -2.16
N GLY A 54 -10.42 -11.20 -3.09
CA GLY A 54 -9.02 -10.93 -2.77
C GLY A 54 -8.82 -9.54 -2.15
N TYR A 55 -9.51 -8.52 -2.67
CA TYR A 55 -9.51 -7.17 -2.11
C TYR A 55 -10.11 -7.14 -0.70
N GLU A 56 -11.31 -7.69 -0.52
CA GLU A 56 -11.99 -7.69 0.79
C GLU A 56 -11.16 -8.40 1.87
N TRP A 57 -10.56 -9.53 1.52
CA TRP A 57 -9.64 -10.27 2.38
C TRP A 57 -8.43 -9.41 2.77
N MET A 58 -7.79 -8.77 1.80
CA MET A 58 -6.62 -7.91 2.05
C MET A 58 -6.98 -6.69 2.91
N MET A 59 -8.14 -6.07 2.66
CA MET A 59 -8.60 -4.95 3.48
C MET A 59 -8.89 -5.37 4.93
N GLN A 60 -9.32 -6.61 5.17
CA GLN A 60 -9.43 -7.13 6.52
C GLN A 60 -8.05 -7.23 7.19
N LYS A 61 -7.04 -7.76 6.48
CA LYS A 61 -5.67 -7.84 7.01
C LYS A 61 -5.06 -6.47 7.28
N LEU A 62 -5.31 -5.47 6.44
CA LEU A 62 -4.85 -4.10 6.70
C LEU A 62 -5.54 -3.45 7.92
N ARG A 63 -6.78 -3.85 8.25
CA ARG A 63 -7.42 -3.45 9.52
C ARG A 63 -6.80 -4.11 10.73
N GLU A 64 -6.29 -5.34 10.59
CA GLU A 64 -5.52 -6.04 11.64
C GLU A 64 -4.13 -5.41 11.84
N TYR A 65 -3.53 -4.87 10.77
CA TYR A 65 -2.19 -4.25 10.78
C TYR A 65 -2.20 -2.80 10.26
N PRO A 66 -2.89 -1.86 10.95
CA PRO A 66 -3.15 -0.51 10.44
C PRO A 66 -1.91 0.39 10.36
N SER A 67 -0.79 0.02 10.98
CA SER A 67 0.48 0.74 10.94
C SER A 67 1.51 0.13 9.98
N CYS A 68 1.21 -1.02 9.35
CA CYS A 68 2.20 -1.70 8.51
C CYS A 68 2.19 -1.13 7.08
N GLU A 69 3.05 -0.15 6.80
CA GLU A 69 3.12 0.50 5.49
C GLU A 69 3.61 -0.45 4.38
N ALA A 70 4.49 -1.40 4.74
CA ALA A 70 4.99 -2.41 3.80
C ALA A 70 3.85 -3.32 3.32
N LEU A 71 2.97 -3.76 4.23
CA LEU A 71 1.81 -4.57 3.87
C LEU A 71 0.87 -3.80 2.94
N ALA A 72 0.63 -2.51 3.21
CA ALA A 72 -0.19 -1.66 2.34
C ALA A 72 0.42 -1.52 0.93
N TYR A 73 1.74 -1.33 0.85
CA TYR A 73 2.43 -1.23 -0.44
C TYR A 73 2.31 -2.52 -1.26
N TYR A 74 2.60 -3.68 -0.68
CA TYR A 74 2.53 -4.94 -1.43
C TYR A 74 1.09 -5.34 -1.78
N ALA A 75 0.11 -5.01 -0.92
CA ALA A 75 -1.30 -5.14 -1.25
C ALA A 75 -1.67 -4.29 -2.48
N ALA A 76 -1.22 -3.03 -2.53
CA ALA A 76 -1.42 -2.15 -3.67
C ALA A 76 -0.82 -2.75 -4.96
N LEU A 77 0.39 -3.30 -4.88
CA LEU A 77 1.08 -3.91 -6.02
C LEU A 77 0.33 -5.15 -6.56
N LEU A 78 -0.12 -6.04 -5.68
CA LEU A 78 -0.87 -7.23 -6.08
C LEU A 78 -2.24 -6.89 -6.66
N LEU A 79 -2.93 -5.89 -6.09
CA LEU A 79 -4.21 -5.41 -6.61
C LEU A 79 -4.06 -4.74 -7.98
N GLU A 80 -3.01 -3.93 -8.18
CA GLU A 80 -2.72 -3.31 -9.48
C GLU A 80 -2.45 -4.40 -10.53
N GLY A 81 -1.64 -5.40 -10.19
CA GLY A 81 -1.38 -6.55 -11.05
C GLY A 81 -2.67 -7.32 -11.40
N ALA A 82 -3.51 -7.61 -10.41
CA ALA A 82 -4.79 -8.28 -10.65
C ALA A 82 -5.71 -7.44 -11.54
N LEU A 83 -5.75 -6.12 -11.34
CA LEU A 83 -6.56 -5.19 -12.14
C LEU A 83 -6.11 -5.12 -13.61
N MET A 84 -4.81 -5.28 -13.90
CA MET A 84 -4.29 -5.32 -15.27
C MET A 84 -4.78 -6.55 -16.06
N TYR A 85 -5.03 -7.67 -15.37
CA TYR A 85 -5.54 -8.89 -15.98
C TYR A 85 -7.06 -9.05 -15.85
N GLU A 86 -7.73 -8.10 -15.18
CA GLU A 86 -9.18 -8.14 -15.01
C GLU A 86 -9.88 -7.84 -16.33
N THR A 87 -10.64 -8.82 -16.82
CA THR A 87 -11.38 -8.72 -18.10
C THR A 87 -12.88 -8.52 -17.89
N ASP A 88 -13.36 -8.63 -16.65
CA ASP A 88 -14.78 -8.45 -16.35
C ASP A 88 -15.15 -6.96 -16.27
N GLN A 89 -15.89 -6.50 -17.28
CA GLN A 89 -16.40 -5.13 -17.37
C GLN A 89 -17.44 -4.77 -16.31
N LYS A 90 -17.93 -5.74 -15.52
CA LYS A 90 -18.91 -5.50 -14.46
C LYS A 90 -18.29 -4.92 -13.18
N GLN A 91 -16.98 -5.10 -12.99
CA GLN A 91 -16.31 -4.62 -11.79
C GLN A 91 -15.98 -3.13 -11.88
N ASP A 92 -16.18 -2.40 -10.79
CA ASP A 92 -15.81 -0.99 -10.69
C ASP A 92 -14.28 -0.85 -10.58
N THR A 93 -13.62 -0.89 -11.72
CA THR A 93 -12.16 -0.72 -11.80
C THR A 93 -11.69 0.64 -11.29
N ALA A 94 -12.54 1.68 -11.35
CA ALA A 94 -12.20 3.01 -10.87
C ALA A 94 -12.14 3.05 -9.33
N PHE A 95 -13.04 2.33 -8.65
CA PHE A 95 -12.98 2.12 -7.21
C PHE A 95 -11.65 1.50 -6.79
N TYR A 96 -11.24 0.38 -7.40
CA TYR A 96 -9.98 -0.28 -7.05
C TYR A 96 -8.77 0.59 -7.32
N ARG A 97 -8.71 1.32 -8.44
CA ARG A 97 -7.62 2.26 -8.74
C ARG A 97 -7.48 3.34 -7.67
N LYS A 98 -8.59 3.81 -7.10
CA LYS A 98 -8.59 4.82 -6.05
C LYS A 98 -8.09 4.23 -4.72
N GLU A 99 -8.51 3.02 -4.37
CA GLU A 99 -8.03 2.36 -3.16
C GLU A 99 -6.54 1.99 -3.26
N ILE A 100 -6.06 1.52 -4.42
CA ILE A 100 -4.64 1.28 -4.67
C ILE A 100 -3.83 2.57 -4.47
N GLU A 101 -4.31 3.70 -4.99
CA GLU A 101 -3.65 4.99 -4.81
C GLU A 101 -3.57 5.38 -3.32
N ARG A 102 -4.67 5.20 -2.59
CA ARG A 102 -4.71 5.45 -1.14
C ARG A 102 -3.72 4.58 -0.37
N LEU A 103 -3.56 3.32 -0.74
CA LEU A 103 -2.57 2.41 -0.14
C LEU A 103 -1.14 2.87 -0.42
N CYS A 104 -0.86 3.30 -1.66
CA CYS A 104 0.44 3.87 -2.03
C CYS A 104 0.72 5.20 -1.29
N GLU A 105 -0.26 6.08 -1.15
CA GLU A 105 -0.13 7.33 -0.37
C GLU A 105 0.15 7.07 1.11
N PHE A 106 -0.45 6.02 1.67
CA PHE A 106 -0.14 5.59 3.03
C PHE A 106 1.29 5.03 3.10
N ALA A 107 1.69 4.19 2.15
CA ALA A 107 3.03 3.62 2.09
C ALA A 107 4.15 4.66 1.88
N ALA A 108 3.86 5.74 1.14
CA ALA A 108 4.78 6.86 0.93
C ALA A 108 5.13 7.62 2.23
N LYS A 109 4.41 7.38 3.33
CA LYS A 109 4.70 7.94 4.66
C LYS A 109 5.59 7.03 5.51
N SER A 110 6.00 5.87 4.98
CA SER A 110 6.81 4.91 5.72
C SER A 110 8.14 5.51 6.16
N LYS A 111 8.61 5.09 7.34
CA LYS A 111 9.96 5.39 7.82
C LYS A 111 11.03 4.56 7.11
N LYS A 112 10.65 3.47 6.43
CA LYS A 112 11.54 2.61 5.64
C LYS A 112 11.76 3.26 4.27
N PRO A 113 12.98 3.72 3.94
CA PRO A 113 13.24 4.43 2.68
C PRO A 113 12.83 3.63 1.45
N ASP A 114 13.10 2.32 1.45
CA ASP A 114 12.77 1.45 0.31
C ASP A 114 11.26 1.41 0.02
N ILE A 115 10.43 1.24 1.05
CA ILE A 115 8.95 1.23 0.90
C ILE A 115 8.44 2.60 0.48
N LYS A 116 8.96 3.67 1.10
CA LYS A 116 8.60 5.04 0.76
C LYS A 116 8.91 5.35 -0.71
N ASP A 117 10.14 5.11 -1.14
CA ASP A 117 10.61 5.48 -2.48
C ASP A 117 9.90 4.61 -3.54
N GLN A 118 9.64 3.33 -3.27
CA GLN A 118 8.85 2.47 -4.14
C GLN A 118 7.39 2.96 -4.28
N ALA A 119 6.74 3.31 -3.16
CA ALA A 119 5.38 3.84 -3.19
C ALA A 119 5.29 5.16 -3.95
N LEU A 120 6.25 6.07 -3.74
CA LEU A 120 6.35 7.32 -4.50
C LEU A 120 6.57 7.05 -6.00
N ALA A 121 7.43 6.12 -6.37
CA ALA A 121 7.66 5.74 -7.76
C ALA A 121 6.38 5.23 -8.46
N SER A 122 5.57 4.43 -7.77
CA SER A 122 4.27 3.96 -8.28
C SER A 122 3.29 5.11 -8.48
N LEU A 123 3.19 6.04 -7.51
CA LEU A 123 2.34 7.22 -7.63
C LEU A 123 2.79 8.12 -8.79
N ILE A 124 4.09 8.40 -8.92
CA ILE A 124 4.65 9.21 -10.01
C ILE A 124 4.33 8.58 -11.37
N SER A 125 4.57 7.28 -11.52
CA SER A 125 4.27 6.56 -12.76
C SER A 125 2.81 6.69 -13.15
N LYS A 126 1.90 6.56 -12.18
CA LYS A 126 0.46 6.74 -12.40
C LYS A 126 0.11 8.17 -12.80
N LYS A 127 0.69 9.19 -12.14
CA LYS A 127 0.44 10.60 -12.50
C LYS A 127 0.96 10.95 -13.90
N ILE A 128 2.08 10.37 -14.30
CA ILE A 128 2.60 10.46 -15.67
C ILE A 128 1.59 9.86 -16.66
N GLU A 129 1.09 8.65 -16.40
CA GLU A 129 0.10 8.00 -17.29
C GLU A 129 -1.20 8.79 -17.40
N THR A 130 -1.64 9.43 -16.31
CA THR A 130 -2.84 10.30 -16.31
C THR A 130 -2.55 11.74 -16.77
N HIS A 131 -1.33 12.03 -17.23
CA HIS A 131 -0.89 13.36 -17.69
C HIS A 131 -0.99 14.47 -16.63
N ASP A 132 -0.94 14.10 -15.35
CA ASP A 132 -0.91 15.03 -14.22
C ASP A 132 0.53 15.36 -13.85
N TRP A 133 1.16 16.15 -14.72
CA TRP A 133 2.58 16.49 -14.64
C TRP A 133 2.92 17.24 -13.35
N GLU A 134 2.03 18.12 -12.89
CA GLU A 134 2.26 18.93 -11.70
C GLU A 134 2.34 18.06 -10.43
N GLN A 135 1.40 17.11 -10.27
CA GLN A 135 1.48 16.17 -9.14
C GLN A 135 2.68 15.24 -9.25
N ALA A 136 3.04 14.79 -10.47
CA ALA A 136 4.23 13.97 -10.68
C ALA A 136 5.52 14.70 -10.25
N GLU A 137 5.69 15.97 -10.61
CA GLU A 137 6.83 16.81 -10.18
C GLU A 137 6.88 16.96 -8.66
N ARG A 138 5.75 17.27 -8.02
CA ARG A 138 5.68 17.41 -6.55
C ARG A 138 6.01 16.12 -5.79
N LEU A 139 5.64 14.97 -6.33
CA LEU A 139 5.97 13.66 -5.74
C LEU A 139 7.45 13.31 -5.92
N LEU A 140 8.04 13.67 -7.08
CA LEU A 140 9.47 13.51 -7.33
C LEU A 140 10.35 14.30 -6.36
N GLU A 141 9.91 15.50 -5.95
CA GLU A 141 10.61 16.32 -4.95
C GLU A 141 10.61 15.68 -3.54
N GLN A 142 9.66 14.79 -3.25
CA GLN A 142 9.56 14.09 -1.96
C GLN A 142 10.42 12.82 -1.88
N MET A 143 10.88 12.32 -3.04
CA MET A 143 11.78 11.18 -3.10
C MET A 143 13.13 11.58 -2.51
N THR A 144 13.73 10.66 -1.75
CA THR A 144 15.06 10.89 -1.22
C THR A 144 16.04 10.97 -2.39
N PRO A 145 16.88 12.02 -2.51
CA PRO A 145 17.86 12.09 -3.58
C PRO A 145 18.78 10.87 -3.49
N PRO A 146 19.00 10.12 -4.59
CA PRO A 146 19.62 8.82 -4.52
C PRO A 146 21.06 8.96 -4.01
N PRO A 147 21.52 8.05 -3.12
CA PRO A 147 22.94 7.85 -2.97
C PRO A 147 23.53 7.50 -4.34
N LYS A 148 24.76 7.96 -4.60
CA LYS A 148 25.42 7.92 -5.93
C LYS A 148 25.48 6.53 -6.60
N SER A 149 25.12 5.45 -5.89
CA SER A 149 25.08 4.07 -6.36
C SER A 149 23.69 3.50 -6.73
N PHE A 150 22.57 4.17 -6.43
CA PHE A 150 21.20 3.62 -6.64
C PHE A 150 20.26 4.53 -7.46
N GLY A 151 20.79 5.55 -8.13
CA GLY A 151 20.02 6.59 -8.84
C GLY A 151 19.31 6.19 -10.14
N THR A 152 18.89 4.94 -10.30
CA THR A 152 18.32 4.43 -11.56
C THR A 152 16.84 4.81 -11.69
N ASN A 153 16.01 4.59 -10.67
CA ASN A 153 14.56 4.84 -10.77
C ASN A 153 14.19 6.32 -10.85
N GLN A 154 14.75 7.18 -9.99
CA GLN A 154 14.39 8.61 -10.00
C GLN A 154 14.79 9.29 -11.32
N LYS A 155 16.00 9.01 -11.84
CA LYS A 155 16.45 9.57 -13.12
C LYS A 155 15.63 9.06 -14.30
N GLN A 156 15.22 7.79 -14.27
CA GLN A 156 14.31 7.22 -15.28
C GLN A 156 12.93 7.87 -15.23
N LEU A 157 12.36 8.09 -14.04
CA LEU A 157 11.08 8.77 -13.87
C LEU A 157 11.14 10.24 -14.30
N GLN A 158 12.22 10.95 -13.96
CA GLN A 158 12.46 12.31 -14.44
C GLN A 158 12.56 12.35 -15.97
N ALA A 159 13.34 11.43 -16.57
CA ALA A 159 13.46 11.35 -18.02
C ALA A 159 12.10 11.06 -18.67
N LYS A 160 11.33 10.09 -18.16
CA LYS A 160 9.99 9.75 -18.67
C LYS A 160 9.05 10.95 -18.60
N LEU A 161 9.01 11.64 -17.46
CA LEU A 161 8.19 12.82 -17.24
C LEU A 161 8.53 13.95 -18.24
N TYR A 162 9.81 14.24 -18.44
CA TYR A 162 10.22 15.31 -19.36
C TYR A 162 10.03 14.94 -20.84
N MET A 163 10.18 13.66 -21.21
CA MET A 163 9.89 13.20 -22.57
C MET A 163 8.41 13.34 -22.91
N GLU A 164 7.52 12.80 -22.07
CA GLU A 164 6.07 12.91 -22.27
C GLU A 164 5.61 14.38 -22.30
N LYS A 165 6.10 15.23 -21.38
CA LYS A 165 5.76 16.67 -21.37
C LYS A 165 6.16 17.41 -22.65
N GLN A 166 7.22 16.98 -23.34
CA GLN A 166 7.65 17.56 -24.62
C GLN A 166 6.84 17.05 -25.81
N GLU A 167 6.34 15.81 -25.77
CA GLU A 167 5.50 15.25 -26.83
C GLU A 167 4.09 15.87 -26.88
N TYR A 168 3.61 16.41 -25.75
CA TYR A 168 2.30 17.05 -25.62
C TYR A 168 2.35 18.60 -25.54
N ALA A 169 3.49 19.22 -25.86
CA ALA A 169 3.68 20.68 -25.90
C ALA A 169 3.54 21.26 -27.32
#